data_AF-C3YIB8-F1
#
_entry.id   AF-C3YIB8-F1
#
_cell.length_a   1.000
_cell.length_b   1.000
_cell.length_c   1.000
_cell.angle_alpha   90.00
_cell.angle_beta   90.00
_cell.angle_gamma   90.00
#
_symmetry.space_group_name_H-M   'P 1'
#
loop_
_entity.id
_entity.type
_entity.pdbx_description
1 polymer ?
#
loop_
_entity_poly.entity_id
_entity_poly.type
_entity_poly.pdbx_seq_one_letter_code
_entity_poly.pdbx_strand_id
1 'polypeptide(L)' 'TIFSGIQPTGIPHIGNYLGALQQWGQLQEEGHRVIYSIVDMHSITVPQVIYDMI' A
#
# COMPACT_ATOMS: atom_id res chain seq x y z
N THR A 1 2.09 -16.78 7.02
CA THR A 1 2.16 -15.88 5.85
C THR A 1 1.26 -14.69 6.11
N ILE A 2 1.75 -13.47 5.91
CA ILE A 2 0.99 -12.23 6.12
C ILE A 2 0.74 -11.61 4.74
N PHE A 3 -0.48 -11.15 4.49
CA PHE A 3 -0.82 -10.35 3.31
C PHE A 3 -1.25 -8.96 3.80
N SER A 4 -0.65 -7.91 3.22
CA SER A 4 -1.06 -6.54 3.50
C SER A 4 -1.08 -5.75 2.20
N GLY A 5 -2.12 -4.93 2.02
CA GLY A 5 -2.31 -4.17 0.79
C GLY A 5 -2.50 -2.69 1.06
N ILE A 6 -2.02 -1.85 0.15
CA ILE A 6 -2.26 -0.40 0.17
C ILE A 6 -2.93 0.03 -1.13
N GLN A 7 -4.04 0.77 -1.00
CA GLN A 7 -4.74 1.33 -2.15
C GLN A 7 -3.93 2.50 -2.72
N PRO A 8 -3.66 2.54 -4.04
CA PRO A 8 -2.99 3.68 -4.66
C PRO A 8 -3.96 4.87 -4.78
N THR A 9 -4.13 5.64 -3.70
CA THR A 9 -5.01 6.82 -3.64
C THR A 9 -4.27 8.16 -3.80
N GLY A 10 -2.96 8.13 -4.08
CA GLY A 10 -2.11 9.31 -4.20
C GLY A 10 -0.75 9.10 -3.56
N ILE A 11 -0.13 10.19 -3.12
CA ILE A 11 1.17 10.15 -2.43
C ILE A 11 0.96 9.67 -0.99
N PRO A 12 1.68 8.63 -0.51
CA PRO A 12 1.62 8.19 0.88
C PRO A 12 1.95 9.33 1.85
N HIS A 13 1.20 9.44 2.93
CA HIS A 13 1.40 10.43 3.98
C HIS A 13 1.91 9.78 5.28
N ILE A 14 2.30 10.61 6.27
CA ILE A 14 2.87 10.14 7.55
C ILE A 14 1.99 9.12 8.27
N GLY A 15 0.67 9.27 8.21
CA GLY A 15 -0.28 8.28 8.74
C GLY A 15 -0.16 6.89 8.10
N ASN A 16 0.10 6.79 6.78
CA ASN A 16 0.32 5.48 6.14
C ASN A 16 1.66 4.88 6.58
N TYR A 17 2.68 5.73 6.77
CA TYR A 17 3.99 5.28 7.24
C TYR A 17 3.91 4.70 8.64
N LEU A 18 3.39 5.46 9.61
CA LEU A 18 3.27 5.03 11.00
C LEU A 18 2.23 3.91 11.19
N GLY A 19 1.18 3.88 10.35
CA GLY A 19 0.09 2.91 10.48
C GLY A 19 0.34 1.57 9.79
N ALA A 20 1.20 1.52 8.76
CA ALA A 20 1.43 0.29 8.00
C ALA A 20 2.88 0.11 7.55
N LEU A 21 3.48 1.09 6.86
CA LEU A 21 4.77 0.88 6.16
C LEU A 21 5.93 0.63 7.13
N GLN A 22 5.96 1.29 8.29
CA GLN A 22 6.97 1.03 9.32
C GLN A 22 6.87 -0.41 9.82
N GLN A 23 5.64 -0.90 10.06
CA GLN A 23 5.39 -2.26 10.51
C GLN A 23 5.70 -3.28 9.41
N TRP A 24 5.53 -2.93 8.14
CA TRP A 24 5.95 -3.78 7.02
C TRP A 24 7.46 -4.05 7.06
N GLY A 25 8.28 -3.02 7.25
CA GLY A 25 9.73 -3.18 7.39
C GLY A 25 10.10 -4.10 8.55
N GLN A 26 9.49 -3.88 9.71
CA GLN A 26 9.73 -4.71 10.90
C GLN A 26 9.36 -6.19 10.65
N LEU A 27 8.21 -6.48 10.04
CA LEU A 27 7.79 -7.85 9.75
C LEU A 27 8.73 -8.58 8.78
N GLN A 28 9.36 -7.84 7.86
CA GLN A 28 10.40 -8.39 6.99
C GLN A 28 11.67 -8.74 7.76
N GLU A 29 12.11 -7.85 8.66
CA GLU A 29 13.28 -8.06 9.52
C GLU A 29 13.10 -9.25 10.49
N GLU A 30 11.89 -9.45 11.00
CA GLU A 30 11.51 -10.59 11.84
C GLU A 30 11.45 -11.93 11.09
N GLY A 31 11.65 -11.91 9.76
CA GLY A 31 11.69 -13.11 8.93
C GLY A 31 10.31 -13.70 8.59
N HIS A 32 9.25 -12.92 8.73
CA HIS A 32 7.91 -13.37 8.34
C HIS A 32 7.79 -13.51 6.82
N ARG A 33 7.11 -14.56 6.37
CA ARG A 33 6.69 -14.67 4.97
C ARG A 33 5.57 -13.66 4.72
N VAL A 34 5.90 -12.54 4.09
CA VAL A 34 4.99 -11.43 3.83
C VAL A 34 4.75 -11.23 2.32
N ILE A 35 3.54 -10.81 1.96
CA ILE A 35 3.16 -10.41 0.61
C ILE A 35 2.55 -9.01 0.73
N TYR A 36 3.17 -8.04 0.08
CA TYR A 36 2.66 -6.67 -0.01
C TYR A 36 2.06 -6.42 -1.38
N SER A 37 0.82 -5.91 -1.43
CA SER A 37 0.10 -5.67 -2.68
C SER A 37 -0.28 -4.20 -2.83
N ILE A 38 -0.02 -3.65 -4.01
CA ILE A 38 -0.72 -2.44 -4.45
C ILE A 38 -2.09 -2.90 -4.93
N VAL A 39 -3.17 -2.49 -4.27
CA VAL A 39 -4.52 -3.00 -4.54
C VAL A 39 -5.28 -2.06 -5.51
N ASP A 40 -4.79 -1.98 -6.73
CA ASP A 40 -5.36 -1.15 -7.82
C ASP A 40 -6.84 -1.46 -8.13
N MET A 41 -7.24 -2.74 -8.08
CA MET A 41 -8.65 -3.15 -8.24
C MET A 41 -9.56 -2.57 -7.16
N HIS A 42 -9.03 -2.23 -5.98
CA HIS A 42 -9.82 -1.53 -4.96
C HIS A 42 -9.93 -0.03 -5.28
N SER A 43 -8.93 0.55 -5.96
CA SER A 43 -9.01 1.95 -6.40
C SER A 43 -10.13 2.20 -7.39
N ILE A 44 -10.38 1.31 -8.34
CA ILE A 44 -11.42 1.52 -9.37
C ILE A 44 -12.86 1.54 -8.83
N THR A 45 -13.07 1.20 -7.55
CA THR A 45 -14.39 1.26 -6.89
C THR A 45 -14.84 2.68 -6.58
N VAL A 46 -13.94 3.67 -6.68
CA VAL A 46 -14.23 5.10 -6.55
C VAL A 46 -13.77 5.84 -7.82
N PRO A 47 -14.32 7.02 -8.14
CA PRO A 47 -13.89 7.80 -9.30
C PRO A 47 -12.37 8.05 -9.28
N GLN A 48 -11.72 7.71 -10.40
CA GLN A 48 -10.27 7.89 -10.55
C GLN A 48 -9.99 9.14 -11.38
N VAL A 49 -9.00 9.93 -10.94
CA VAL A 49 -8.41 10.97 -11.76
C VAL A 49 -7.28 10.30 -12.55
N ILE A 50 -7.48 10.17 -13.86
CA ILE A 50 -6.41 9.72 -14.76
C ILE A 50 -5.48 10.92 -14.96
N TYR A 51 -4.23 10.81 -14.52
CA TYR A 51 -3.19 11.72 -14.94
C TYR A 51 -2.68 11.24 -16.30
N ASP A 52 -3.16 11.86 -17.36
CA ASP A 52 -2.54 11.70 -18.67
C ASP A 52 -1.13 12.27 -18.59
N MET A 53 -0.13 11.40 -18.76
CA MET A 53 1.26 11.81 -18.97
C MET A 53 1.41 12.33 -20.41
N ILE A 54 0.85 13.50 -20.70
CA ILE A 54 1.14 14.31 -21.89
C ILE A 54 1.20 15.79 -21.51
#